data_AF-A0A7L4RPF3-F1
#
_entry.id   AF-A0A7L4RPF3-F1
#
_cell.length_a   1.000
_cell.length_b   1.000
_cell.length_c   1.000
_cell.angle_alpha   90.00
_cell.angle_beta   90.00
_cell.angle_gamma   90.00
#
_symmetry.space_group_name_H-M   'P 1'
#
loop_
_entity.id
_entity.type
_entity.pdbx_description
1 polymer ?
#
loop_
_entity_poly.entity_id
_entity_poly.type
_entity_poly.pdbx_seq_one_letter_code
_entity_poly.pdbx_strand_id
1 'polypeptide(L)'
;MARKLSTRKKPDREDKQLKERKKIESDVFDRYSMLILGSFLNRKVLKSVDYPIASGKEAFVFRATAGENFDMGEGYIAVKIYKIETSDFTRMQSYITGDPRFTGVKRNKKDLVYAWTRKEFRNLQICADAGVPAPEPYLFKNNVLLMQFLGEEGIPDSPLVDIGSDNPEKDCETLLGYIKKLYEKEFVHADVSQFNVLMHGDVPYLIDCGQGVLLDHPKADEFLRRDVENVLKYFRKYGIEKDAEEVLKWVKGSP
;
A
#
# COMPACT_ATOMS: atom_id res chain seq x y z
N MET A 1 -6.24 -13.41 34.11
CA MET A 1 -6.06 -12.02 33.61
C MET A 1 -7.10 -11.78 32.52
N ALA A 2 -7.92 -10.74 32.65
CA ALA A 2 -9.06 -10.48 31.76
C ALA A 2 -8.60 -9.96 30.38
N ARG A 3 -9.04 -10.63 29.31
CA ARG A 3 -8.90 -10.18 27.91
C ARG A 3 -9.55 -8.80 27.75
N LYS A 4 -8.78 -7.75 27.52
CA LYS A 4 -9.31 -6.44 27.08
C LYS A 4 -9.67 -6.54 25.59
N LEU A 5 -10.92 -6.93 25.32
CA LEU A 5 -11.52 -6.79 23.98
C LEU A 5 -11.65 -5.29 23.64
N SER A 6 -11.32 -4.94 22.40
CA SER A 6 -11.41 -3.57 21.87
C SER A 6 -12.83 -3.00 22.04
N THR A 7 -12.95 -1.84 22.69
CA THR A 7 -14.24 -1.17 22.98
C THR A 7 -14.70 -0.22 21.87
N ARG A 8 -14.00 -0.14 20.73
CA ARG A 8 -14.44 0.69 19.60
C ARG A 8 -15.60 0.00 18.88
N LYS A 9 -16.78 0.62 18.92
CA LYS A 9 -17.93 0.23 18.10
C LYS A 9 -17.54 0.41 16.63
N LYS A 10 -17.47 -0.71 15.89
CA LYS A 10 -17.13 -0.73 14.47
C LYS A 10 -18.09 0.20 13.72
N PRO A 11 -17.62 1.20 12.95
CA PRO A 11 -18.50 1.88 12.01
C PRO A 11 -18.98 0.87 10.97
N ASP A 12 -20.25 0.98 10.56
CA ASP A 12 -20.81 0.09 9.55
C ASP A 12 -20.02 0.25 8.24
N ARG A 13 -19.75 -0.87 7.54
CA ARG A 13 -18.92 -0.86 6.33
C ARG A 13 -19.56 0.00 5.24
N GLU A 14 -20.89 0.02 5.18
CA GLU A 14 -21.68 0.86 4.29
C GLU A 14 -21.52 2.37 4.60
N ASP A 15 -21.48 2.74 5.88
CA ASP A 15 -21.29 4.13 6.32
C ASP A 15 -19.91 4.67 5.93
N LYS A 16 -18.86 3.82 5.97
CA LYS A 16 -17.51 4.17 5.52
C LYS A 16 -17.50 4.43 4.01
N GLN A 17 -18.12 3.55 3.22
CA GLN A 17 -18.22 3.70 1.76
C GLN A 17 -19.02 4.95 1.35
N LEU A 18 -20.12 5.25 2.04
CA LEU A 18 -20.93 6.44 1.76
C LEU A 18 -20.17 7.75 2.03
N LYS A 19 -19.36 7.79 3.11
CA LYS A 19 -18.51 8.94 3.41
C LYS A 19 -17.38 9.13 2.38
N GLU A 20 -16.76 8.03 1.95
CA GLU A 20 -15.71 8.06 0.91
C GLU A 20 -16.27 8.52 -0.44
N ARG A 21 -17.45 8.04 -0.85
CA ARG A 21 -18.15 8.49 -2.08
C ARG A 21 -18.36 10.01 -2.12
N LYS A 22 -18.87 10.61 -1.04
CA LYS A 22 -19.14 12.07 -0.98
C LYS A 22 -17.89 12.93 -1.06
N LYS A 23 -16.73 12.42 -0.63
CA LYS A 23 -15.44 13.14 -0.68
C LYS A 23 -14.82 13.15 -2.09
N ILE A 24 -15.37 12.35 -3.01
CA ILE A 24 -14.73 11.96 -4.27
C ILE A 24 -15.39 12.61 -5.48
N GLU A 25 -16.66 12.98 -5.40
CA GLU A 25 -17.39 13.57 -6.53
C GLU A 25 -16.87 14.95 -7.02
N SER A 26 -16.02 15.67 -6.26
CA SER A 26 -15.47 16.98 -6.68
C SER A 26 -14.00 16.98 -7.15
N ASP A 27 -13.18 16.02 -6.72
CA ASP A 27 -11.70 16.14 -6.74
C ASP A 27 -10.97 15.08 -7.60
N VAL A 28 -11.68 14.09 -8.13
CA VAL A 28 -11.07 12.77 -8.40
C VAL A 28 -10.58 12.56 -9.82
N PHE A 29 -11.16 13.25 -10.78
CA PHE A 29 -10.97 12.90 -12.18
C PHE A 29 -10.47 14.11 -12.95
N ASP A 30 -9.16 14.35 -12.87
CA ASP A 30 -8.54 15.17 -13.90
C ASP A 30 -8.76 14.52 -15.28
N ARG A 31 -8.81 15.36 -16.33
CA ARG A 31 -9.11 14.91 -17.69
C ARG A 31 -8.18 13.79 -18.17
N TYR A 32 -6.93 13.78 -17.69
CA TYR A 32 -5.92 12.77 -18.06
C TYR A 32 -6.24 11.39 -17.50
N SER A 33 -6.59 11.32 -16.22
CA SER A 33 -6.97 10.08 -15.55
C SER A 33 -8.22 9.47 -16.20
N MET A 34 -9.19 10.31 -16.60
CA MET A 34 -10.38 9.87 -17.33
C MET A 34 -10.05 9.26 -18.70
N LEU A 35 -9.12 9.85 -19.45
CA LEU A 35 -8.69 9.30 -20.73
C LEU A 35 -8.00 7.93 -20.56
N ILE A 36 -7.23 7.76 -19.49
CA ILE A 36 -6.57 6.49 -19.18
C ILE A 36 -7.61 5.42 -18.82
N LEU A 37 -8.54 5.72 -17.91
CA LEU A 37 -9.62 4.80 -17.53
C LEU A 37 -10.50 4.46 -18.72
N GLY A 38 -10.89 5.46 -19.53
CA GLY A 38 -11.63 5.23 -20.77
C GLY A 38 -10.88 4.32 -21.73
N SER A 39 -9.55 4.40 -21.79
CA SER A 39 -8.74 3.48 -22.60
C SER A 39 -8.77 2.04 -22.08
N PHE A 40 -8.85 1.83 -20.76
CA PHE A 40 -9.00 0.48 -20.18
C PHE A 40 -10.39 -0.10 -20.43
N LEU A 41 -11.44 0.72 -20.30
CA LEU A 41 -12.82 0.32 -20.60
C LEU A 41 -12.99 -0.02 -22.09
N ASN A 42 -12.50 0.83 -22.99
CA ASN A 42 -12.61 0.62 -24.45
C ASN A 42 -11.86 -0.64 -24.92
N ARG A 43 -10.75 -0.97 -24.26
CA ARG A 43 -9.97 -2.19 -24.52
C ARG A 43 -10.50 -3.40 -23.76
N LYS A 44 -11.57 -3.23 -22.98
CA LYS A 44 -12.19 -4.24 -22.13
C LYS A 44 -11.21 -4.91 -21.15
N VAL A 45 -10.20 -4.16 -20.71
CA VAL A 45 -9.33 -4.50 -19.58
C VAL A 45 -10.14 -4.36 -18.28
N LEU A 46 -10.96 -3.32 -18.21
CA LEU A 46 -11.94 -3.12 -17.15
C LEU A 46 -13.34 -3.20 -17.75
N LYS A 47 -14.28 -3.80 -17.03
CA LYS A 47 -15.71 -3.76 -17.34
C LYS A 47 -16.36 -2.50 -16.78
N SER A 48 -16.00 -2.14 -15.54
CA SER A 48 -16.50 -0.95 -14.85
C SER A 48 -15.49 -0.48 -13.80
N VAL A 49 -15.52 0.82 -13.50
CA VAL A 49 -14.91 1.39 -12.29
C VAL A 49 -16.07 1.73 -11.36
N ASP A 50 -16.14 1.09 -10.20
CA ASP A 50 -17.40 0.98 -9.45
C ASP A 50 -17.54 2.11 -8.42
N TYR A 51 -16.73 2.06 -7.37
CA TYR A 51 -16.78 3.01 -6.27
C TYR A 51 -15.42 3.09 -5.57
N PRO A 52 -15.16 4.21 -4.88
CA PRO A 52 -13.92 4.37 -4.15
C PRO A 52 -13.87 3.51 -2.89
N ILE A 53 -12.71 2.89 -2.67
CA ILE A 53 -12.43 2.08 -1.47
C ILE A 53 -11.43 2.76 -0.53
N ALA A 54 -10.64 3.73 -1.02
CA ALA A 54 -9.79 4.56 -0.19
C ALA A 54 -9.50 5.94 -0.82
N SER A 55 -9.39 6.96 0.03
CA SER A 55 -9.00 8.33 -0.33
C SER A 55 -7.81 8.80 0.51
N GLY A 56 -6.62 8.79 -0.08
CA GLY A 56 -5.40 9.31 0.52
C GLY A 56 -5.12 10.76 0.11
N LYS A 57 -4.05 11.33 0.66
CA LYS A 57 -3.53 12.63 0.19
C LYS A 57 -3.03 12.54 -1.25
N GLU A 58 -2.34 11.45 -1.57
CA GLU A 58 -1.57 11.30 -2.82
C GLU A 58 -2.30 10.50 -3.91
N ALA A 59 -3.26 9.66 -3.53
CA ALA A 59 -3.99 8.82 -4.46
C ALA A 59 -5.42 8.54 -4.00
N PHE A 60 -6.26 8.16 -4.96
CA PHE A 60 -7.53 7.49 -4.74
C PHE A 60 -7.40 6.03 -5.13
N VAL A 61 -8.10 5.13 -4.43
CA VAL A 61 -8.20 3.72 -4.81
C VAL A 61 -9.66 3.39 -5.05
N PHE A 62 -9.96 2.78 -6.19
CA PHE A 62 -11.28 2.33 -6.59
C PHE A 62 -11.33 0.82 -6.65
N ARG A 63 -12.50 0.26 -6.34
CA ARG A 63 -12.85 -1.07 -6.83
C ARG A 63 -13.27 -0.94 -8.29
N ALA A 64 -12.82 -1.86 -9.11
CA ALA A 64 -13.25 -2.03 -10.49
C ALA A 64 -13.60 -3.50 -10.74
N THR A 65 -14.42 -3.76 -11.75
CA THR A 65 -14.70 -5.11 -12.24
C THR A 65 -13.80 -5.42 -13.43
N ALA A 66 -13.13 -6.57 -13.40
CA ALA A 66 -12.28 -7.03 -14.49
C ALA A 66 -13.09 -7.21 -15.78
N GLY A 67 -12.49 -6.83 -16.91
CA GLY A 67 -13.08 -7.03 -18.24
C GLY A 67 -12.65 -8.35 -18.87
N GLU A 68 -13.27 -8.69 -20.00
CA GLU A 68 -13.00 -9.95 -20.73
C GLU A 68 -11.56 -10.10 -21.21
N ASN A 69 -10.83 -8.98 -21.39
CA ASN A 69 -9.44 -8.97 -21.85
C ASN A 69 -8.45 -8.82 -20.68
N PHE A 70 -8.86 -9.16 -19.46
CA PHE A 70 -7.98 -9.18 -18.30
C PHE A 70 -7.55 -10.61 -17.97
N ASP A 71 -6.23 -10.85 -17.90
CA ASP A 71 -5.66 -12.21 -17.83
C ASP A 71 -6.11 -13.02 -16.60
N MET A 72 -6.62 -12.35 -15.55
CA MET A 72 -7.09 -13.01 -14.32
C MET A 72 -8.53 -13.57 -14.42
N GLY A 73 -9.26 -13.27 -15.51
CA GLY A 73 -10.68 -13.64 -15.66
C GLY A 73 -11.65 -12.73 -14.91
N GLU A 74 -12.84 -13.24 -14.59
CA GLU A 74 -13.87 -12.48 -13.87
C GLU A 74 -13.47 -12.24 -12.41
N GLY A 75 -13.65 -11.02 -11.91
CA GLY A 75 -13.34 -10.67 -10.52
C GLY A 75 -13.22 -9.17 -10.30
N TYR A 76 -12.75 -8.79 -9.11
CA TYR A 76 -12.54 -7.40 -8.72
C TYR A 76 -11.06 -7.01 -8.78
N ILE A 77 -10.79 -5.76 -9.19
CA ILE A 77 -9.46 -5.17 -9.31
C ILE A 77 -9.43 -3.88 -8.47
N ALA A 78 -8.31 -3.61 -7.82
CA ALA A 78 -8.05 -2.30 -7.23
C ALA A 78 -7.37 -1.38 -8.25
N VAL A 79 -7.96 -0.21 -8.49
CA VAL A 79 -7.44 0.84 -9.38
C VAL A 79 -6.95 2.01 -8.53
N LYS A 80 -5.64 2.14 -8.38
CA LYS A 80 -4.99 3.25 -7.67
C LYS A 80 -4.65 4.36 -8.66
N ILE A 81 -5.18 5.57 -8.41
CA ILE A 81 -5.01 6.76 -9.25
C ILE A 81 -4.31 7.83 -8.44
N TYR A 82 -3.08 8.18 -8.81
CA TYR A 82 -2.32 9.24 -8.14
C TYR A 82 -2.79 10.61 -8.60
N LYS A 83 -2.90 11.52 -7.64
CA LYS A 83 -3.37 12.89 -7.85
C LYS A 83 -2.20 13.76 -8.33
N ILE A 84 -2.26 14.26 -9.56
CA ILE A 84 -1.16 15.07 -10.12
C ILE A 84 -1.05 16.43 -9.43
N GLU A 85 -2.17 17.12 -9.18
CA GLU A 85 -2.18 18.50 -8.70
C GLU A 85 -1.89 18.62 -7.19
N THR A 86 -2.45 17.70 -6.40
CA THR A 86 -2.47 17.75 -4.93
C THR A 86 -1.44 16.84 -4.26
N SER A 87 -0.61 16.12 -5.03
CA SER A 87 0.51 15.35 -4.45
C SER A 87 1.47 16.27 -3.71
N ASP A 88 1.80 15.93 -2.46
CA ASP A 88 2.77 16.66 -1.64
C ASP A 88 4.19 16.30 -2.07
N PHE A 89 4.64 16.94 -3.14
CA PHE A 89 5.96 16.70 -3.73
C PHE A 89 7.11 16.89 -2.74
N THR A 90 6.92 17.71 -1.70
CA THR A 90 7.93 17.95 -0.67
C THR A 90 8.20 16.67 0.12
N ARG A 91 7.15 15.94 0.50
CA ARG A 91 7.29 14.63 1.18
C ARG A 91 7.78 13.54 0.24
N MET A 92 7.39 13.59 -1.03
CA MET A 92 7.89 12.62 -2.02
C MET A 92 9.40 12.76 -2.26
N GLN A 93 9.97 13.98 -2.17
CA GLN A 93 11.40 14.21 -2.41
C GLN A 93 12.30 13.31 -1.56
N SER A 94 11.94 13.04 -0.30
CA SER A 94 12.75 12.22 0.61
C SER A 94 12.84 10.75 0.20
N TYR A 95 11.96 10.28 -0.69
CA TYR A 95 11.94 8.91 -1.21
C TYR A 95 12.30 8.83 -2.70
N ILE A 96 12.57 9.98 -3.34
CA ILE A 96 13.07 10.11 -4.72
C ILE A 96 14.57 10.39 -4.72
N THR A 97 15.05 11.19 -3.75
CA THR A 97 16.42 11.68 -3.75
C THR A 97 17.40 10.53 -3.54
N GLY A 98 18.21 10.23 -4.55
CA GLY A 98 19.15 9.10 -4.53
C GLY A 98 18.57 7.80 -5.08
N ASP A 99 17.30 7.76 -5.50
CA ASP A 99 16.73 6.60 -6.17
C ASP A 99 17.07 6.62 -7.67
N PRO A 100 17.87 5.66 -8.17
CA PRO A 100 18.32 5.64 -9.56
C PRO A 100 17.17 5.54 -10.57
N ARG A 101 15.98 5.07 -10.15
CA ARG A 101 14.78 4.93 -11.00
C ARG A 101 14.17 6.27 -11.38
N PHE A 102 14.57 7.36 -10.73
CA PHE A 102 14.18 8.73 -11.06
C PHE A 102 15.25 9.48 -11.87
N THR A 103 16.40 8.85 -12.15
CA THR A 103 17.43 9.43 -13.01
C THR A 103 16.87 9.74 -14.40
N GLY A 104 17.03 10.99 -14.86
CA GLY A 104 16.53 11.43 -16.17
C GLY A 104 15.03 11.74 -16.22
N VAL A 105 14.28 11.57 -15.12
CA VAL A 105 12.88 12.01 -15.05
C VAL A 105 12.82 13.54 -14.98
N LYS A 106 11.99 14.14 -15.82
CA LYS A 106 11.79 15.59 -15.81
C LYS A 106 11.20 16.02 -14.47
N ARG A 107 11.70 17.12 -13.91
CA ARG A 107 11.30 17.64 -12.58
C ARG A 107 9.91 18.30 -12.54
N ASN A 108 9.04 18.04 -13.51
CA ASN A 108 7.66 18.52 -13.45
C ASN A 108 6.78 17.51 -12.72
N LYS A 109 5.70 18.00 -12.10
CA LYS A 109 4.80 17.21 -11.25
C LYS A 109 4.30 15.94 -11.93
N LYS A 110 3.85 16.06 -13.18
CA LYS A 110 3.26 14.96 -13.95
C LYS A 110 4.25 13.81 -14.17
N ASP A 111 5.43 14.12 -14.69
CA ASP A 111 6.43 13.09 -15.00
C ASP A 111 6.97 12.42 -13.72
N LEU A 112 7.09 13.17 -12.62
CA LEU A 112 7.41 12.64 -11.31
C LEU A 112 6.33 11.67 -10.78
N VAL A 113 5.04 12.02 -10.92
CA VAL A 113 3.94 11.12 -10.53
C VAL A 113 3.94 9.85 -11.36
N TYR A 114 4.20 9.93 -12.66
CA TYR A 114 4.26 8.74 -13.52
C TYR A 114 5.45 7.84 -13.14
N ALA A 115 6.60 8.43 -12.83
CA ALA A 115 7.74 7.69 -12.30
C ALA A 115 7.42 7.04 -10.95
N TRP A 116 6.65 7.72 -10.09
CA TRP A 116 6.21 7.20 -8.81
C TRP A 116 5.23 6.03 -8.95
N THR A 117 4.25 6.11 -9.85
CA THR A 117 3.36 4.98 -10.16
C THR A 117 4.15 3.77 -10.67
N ARG A 118 5.13 4.00 -11.56
CA ARG A 118 6.05 2.95 -12.02
C ARG A 118 6.87 2.38 -10.86
N LYS A 119 7.33 3.21 -9.93
CA LYS A 119 8.08 2.82 -8.74
C LYS A 119 7.24 1.90 -7.86
N GLU A 120 5.98 2.25 -7.56
CA GLU A 120 5.10 1.40 -6.75
C GLU A 120 4.82 0.05 -7.43
N PHE A 121 4.56 0.05 -8.74
CA PHE A 121 4.42 -1.20 -9.50
C PHE A 121 5.64 -2.11 -9.33
N ARG A 122 6.87 -1.56 -9.43
CA ARG A 122 8.11 -2.33 -9.22
C ARG A 122 8.31 -2.76 -7.77
N ASN A 123 7.94 -1.92 -6.81
CA ASN A 123 8.06 -2.26 -5.39
C ASN A 123 7.13 -3.42 -5.01
N LEU A 124 5.90 -3.47 -5.55
CA LEU A 124 4.99 -4.60 -5.35
C LEU A 124 5.57 -5.91 -5.94
N GLN A 125 6.29 -5.84 -7.06
CA GLN A 125 7.00 -7.00 -7.62
C GLN A 125 8.13 -7.47 -6.67
N ILE A 126 8.88 -6.55 -6.06
CA ILE A 126 9.90 -6.90 -5.05
C ILE A 126 9.26 -7.61 -3.85
N CYS A 127 8.11 -7.14 -3.37
CA CYS A 127 7.37 -7.82 -2.30
C CYS A 127 7.00 -9.27 -2.68
N ALA A 128 6.50 -9.47 -3.91
CA ALA A 128 6.19 -10.81 -4.42
C ALA A 128 7.44 -11.70 -4.49
N ASP A 129 8.55 -11.19 -5.04
CA ASP A 129 9.83 -11.91 -5.13
C ASP A 129 10.44 -12.24 -3.75
N ALA A 130 10.10 -11.46 -2.72
CA ALA A 130 10.47 -11.69 -1.33
C ALA A 130 9.55 -12.72 -0.62
N GLY A 131 8.46 -13.14 -1.25
CA GLY A 131 7.42 -13.94 -0.60
C GLY A 131 6.76 -13.18 0.56
N VAL A 132 6.57 -11.87 0.39
CA VAL A 132 5.87 -10.98 1.31
C VAL A 132 4.49 -10.66 0.73
N PRO A 133 3.39 -11.03 1.40
CA PRO A 133 2.04 -10.71 0.97
C PRO A 133 1.82 -9.20 0.79
N ALA A 134 1.52 -8.82 -0.45
CA ALA A 134 1.16 -7.48 -0.89
C ALA A 134 0.25 -7.62 -2.13
N PRO A 135 -0.52 -6.59 -2.53
CA PRO A 135 -1.34 -6.66 -3.73
C PRO A 135 -0.52 -7.01 -4.97
N GLU A 136 -0.91 -8.06 -5.69
CA GLU A 136 -0.26 -8.41 -6.95
C GLU A 136 -0.39 -7.26 -7.97
N PRO A 137 0.71 -6.73 -8.53
CA PRO A 137 0.65 -5.64 -9.49
C PRO A 137 0.39 -6.19 -10.90
N TYR A 138 -0.72 -5.80 -11.53
CA TYR A 138 -1.08 -6.32 -12.84
C TYR A 138 -0.54 -5.46 -13.98
N LEU A 139 -0.85 -4.16 -13.96
CA LEU A 139 -0.33 -3.21 -14.95
C LEU A 139 -0.37 -1.78 -14.42
N PHE A 140 0.38 -0.88 -15.05
CA PHE A 140 0.25 0.55 -14.82
C PHE A 140 0.27 1.32 -16.13
N LYS A 141 -0.37 2.48 -16.14
CA LYS A 141 -0.31 3.45 -17.23
C LYS A 141 -0.33 4.85 -16.66
N ASN A 142 0.74 5.60 -16.88
CA ASN A 142 0.90 6.97 -16.38
C ASN A 142 0.69 7.01 -14.85
N ASN A 143 -0.34 7.71 -14.35
CA ASN A 143 -0.67 7.84 -12.93
C ASN A 143 -1.69 6.80 -12.42
N VAL A 144 -2.00 5.76 -13.20
CA VAL A 144 -2.97 4.72 -12.83
C VAL A 144 -2.27 3.36 -12.71
N LEU A 145 -2.49 2.68 -11.58
CA LEU A 145 -2.00 1.34 -11.26
C LEU A 145 -3.21 0.41 -11.05
N LEU A 146 -3.22 -0.73 -11.75
CA LEU A 146 -4.15 -1.82 -11.54
C LEU A 146 -3.43 -2.92 -10.76
N MET A 147 -4.01 -3.36 -9.66
CA MET A 147 -3.46 -4.36 -8.77
C MET A 147 -4.55 -5.23 -8.16
N GLN A 148 -4.16 -6.32 -7.51
CA GLN A 148 -5.06 -7.22 -6.80
C GLN A 148 -6.00 -6.46 -5.86
N PHE A 149 -7.28 -6.78 -5.96
CA PHE A 149 -8.25 -6.36 -4.97
C PHE A 149 -8.16 -7.30 -3.76
N LEU A 150 -7.82 -6.75 -2.59
CA LEU A 150 -7.86 -7.47 -1.33
C LEU A 150 -9.22 -7.27 -0.69
N GLY A 151 -10.06 -8.31 -0.76
CA GLY A 151 -11.41 -8.31 -0.24
C GLY A 151 -12.20 -9.54 -0.66
N GLU A 152 -13.41 -9.67 -0.12
CA GLU A 152 -14.29 -10.81 -0.33
C GLU A 152 -15.68 -10.30 -0.79
N GLU A 153 -16.29 -10.98 -1.76
CA GLU A 153 -17.60 -10.60 -2.35
C GLU A 153 -17.66 -9.12 -2.81
N GLY A 154 -16.52 -8.58 -3.23
CA GLY A 154 -16.40 -7.19 -3.69
C GLY A 154 -16.39 -6.15 -2.57
N ILE A 155 -16.24 -6.57 -1.31
CA ILE A 155 -16.08 -5.71 -0.14
C ILE A 155 -14.57 -5.67 0.21
N PRO A 156 -13.94 -4.49 0.31
CA PRO A 156 -12.51 -4.40 0.57
C PRO A 156 -12.17 -4.82 2.01
N ASP A 157 -10.98 -5.40 2.18
CA ASP A 157 -10.44 -5.75 3.49
C ASP A 157 -10.21 -4.52 4.37
N SER A 158 -10.15 -4.76 5.67
CA SER A 158 -10.01 -3.70 6.67
C SER A 158 -8.55 -3.55 7.13
N PRO A 159 -8.07 -2.30 7.32
CA PRO A 159 -6.77 -2.06 7.93
C PRO A 159 -6.67 -2.64 9.34
N LEU A 160 -5.48 -3.10 9.71
CA LEU A 160 -5.16 -3.64 11.04
C LEU A 160 -5.52 -2.65 12.15
N VAL A 161 -5.35 -1.34 11.92
CA VAL A 161 -5.74 -0.29 12.88
C VAL A 161 -7.23 -0.25 13.18
N ASP A 162 -8.08 -0.61 12.21
CA ASP A 162 -9.54 -0.52 12.30
C ASP A 162 -10.10 -1.74 13.04
N ILE A 163 -9.56 -2.94 12.77
CA ILE A 163 -10.09 -4.20 13.30
C ILE A 163 -9.29 -4.78 14.47
N GLY A 164 -8.03 -4.39 14.63
CA GLY A 164 -7.13 -5.00 15.61
C GLY A 164 -6.57 -6.34 15.15
N SER A 165 -5.75 -6.95 16.00
CA SER A 165 -5.20 -8.29 15.78
C SER A 165 -5.86 -9.30 16.73
N ASP A 166 -6.30 -10.43 16.18
CA ASP A 166 -6.83 -11.57 16.93
C ASP A 166 -5.72 -12.48 17.48
N ASN A 167 -4.55 -12.48 16.83
CA ASN A 167 -3.33 -13.14 17.32
C ASN A 167 -2.13 -12.17 17.29
N PRO A 168 -2.03 -11.26 18.28
CA PRO A 168 -1.04 -10.19 18.25
C PRO A 168 0.41 -10.64 18.18
N GLU A 169 0.78 -11.75 18.84
CA GLU A 169 2.16 -12.24 18.82
C GLU A 169 2.52 -12.72 17.42
N LYS A 170 1.66 -13.56 16.81
CA LYS A 170 1.83 -14.07 15.45
C LYS A 170 1.91 -12.93 14.44
N ASP A 171 1.00 -11.95 14.51
CA ASP A 171 0.95 -10.86 13.53
C ASP A 171 2.17 -9.93 13.67
N CYS A 172 2.62 -9.67 14.90
CA CYS A 172 3.85 -8.92 15.16
C CYS A 172 5.07 -9.63 14.55
N GLU A 173 5.26 -10.92 14.86
CA GLU A 173 6.36 -11.72 14.33
C GLU A 173 6.31 -11.82 12.81
N THR A 174 5.11 -11.96 12.24
CA THR A 174 4.89 -12.02 10.79
C THR A 174 5.32 -10.71 10.13
N LEU A 175 4.91 -9.56 10.65
CA LEU A 175 5.26 -8.25 10.09
C LEU A 175 6.78 -7.96 10.23
N LEU A 176 7.39 -8.31 11.36
CA LEU A 176 8.85 -8.22 11.51
C LEU A 176 9.58 -9.16 10.54
N GLY A 177 9.04 -10.37 10.32
CA GLY A 177 9.51 -11.32 9.31
C GLY A 177 9.41 -10.78 7.89
N TYR A 178 8.36 -10.03 7.56
CA TYR A 178 8.26 -9.36 6.27
C TYR A 178 9.32 -8.29 6.10
N ILE A 179 9.54 -7.44 7.11
CA ILE A 179 10.61 -6.43 7.09
C ILE A 179 11.98 -7.07 6.82
N LYS A 180 12.26 -8.20 7.49
CA LYS A 180 13.49 -8.97 7.25
C LYS A 180 13.60 -9.48 5.81
N LYS A 181 12.57 -10.14 5.29
CA LYS A 181 12.55 -10.67 3.91
C LYS A 181 12.74 -9.56 2.86
N LEU A 182 12.14 -8.38 3.08
CA LEU A 182 12.34 -7.23 2.21
C LEU A 182 13.79 -6.72 2.28
N TYR A 183 14.36 -6.65 3.49
CA TYR A 183 15.76 -6.25 3.68
C TYR A 183 16.72 -7.19 2.95
N GLU A 184 16.47 -8.51 3.01
CA GLU A 184 17.22 -9.54 2.26
C GLU A 184 17.11 -9.39 0.73
N LYS A 185 16.11 -8.67 0.23
CA LYS A 185 15.94 -8.29 -1.19
C LYS A 185 16.46 -6.88 -1.50
N GLU A 186 17.30 -6.34 -0.63
CA GLU A 186 17.87 -5.00 -0.74
C GLU A 186 16.81 -3.89 -0.81
N PHE A 187 15.70 -4.08 -0.10
CA PHE A 187 14.55 -3.19 -0.13
C PHE A 187 14.01 -2.87 1.28
N VAL A 188 13.60 -1.61 1.46
CA VAL A 188 12.94 -1.13 2.69
C VAL A 188 11.60 -0.52 2.29
N HIS A 189 10.51 -1.00 2.89
CA HIS A 189 9.16 -0.51 2.58
C HIS A 189 8.98 0.97 2.95
N ALA A 190 9.65 1.41 4.01
CA ALA A 190 9.69 2.79 4.49
C ALA A 190 8.33 3.36 4.88
N ASP A 191 7.29 2.56 5.11
CA ASP A 191 6.02 3.03 5.65
C ASP A 191 5.20 1.90 6.29
N VAL A 192 5.87 0.93 6.92
CA VAL A 192 5.18 -0.17 7.61
C VAL A 192 4.56 0.39 8.89
N SER A 193 3.23 0.36 8.93
CA SER A 193 2.44 0.77 10.09
C SER A 193 1.08 0.06 10.06
N GLN A 194 0.36 0.08 11.18
CA GLN A 194 -0.99 -0.48 11.28
C GLN A 194 -2.03 0.12 10.30
N PHE A 195 -1.72 1.26 9.69
CA PHE A 195 -2.56 1.90 8.68
C PHE A 195 -2.35 1.29 7.29
N ASN A 196 -1.13 0.78 7.03
CA ASN A 196 -0.70 0.22 5.74
C ASN A 196 -0.59 -1.32 5.78
N VAL A 197 -1.33 -1.95 6.70
CA VAL A 197 -1.50 -3.40 6.78
C VAL A 197 -2.98 -3.70 6.64
N LEU A 198 -3.38 -4.39 5.57
CA LEU A 198 -4.73 -4.96 5.44
C LEU A 198 -4.74 -6.39 5.98
N MET A 199 -5.82 -6.77 6.64
CA MET A 199 -6.03 -8.15 7.10
C MET A 199 -6.90 -8.89 6.09
N HIS A 200 -6.30 -9.80 5.33
CA HIS A 200 -7.00 -10.67 4.40
C HIS A 200 -7.14 -12.06 5.04
N GLY A 201 -8.32 -12.33 5.61
CA GLY A 201 -8.47 -13.41 6.58
C GLY A 201 -7.51 -13.23 7.76
N ASP A 202 -6.74 -14.28 8.09
CA ASP A 202 -5.74 -14.27 9.17
C ASP A 202 -4.31 -13.93 8.69
N VAL A 203 -4.18 -13.33 7.50
CA VAL A 203 -2.89 -12.98 6.89
C VAL A 203 -2.77 -11.47 6.75
N PRO A 204 -1.74 -10.84 7.36
CA PRO A 204 -1.45 -9.43 7.12
C PRO A 204 -0.85 -9.25 5.72
N TYR A 205 -1.38 -8.30 4.95
CA TYR A 205 -0.87 -7.85 3.65
C TYR A 205 -0.32 -6.43 3.79
N LEU A 206 0.90 -6.21 3.30
CA LEU A 206 1.47 -4.87 3.19
C LEU A 206 0.86 -4.14 1.98
N ILE A 207 0.46 -2.89 2.18
CA ILE A 207 -0.03 -2.02 1.10
C ILE A 207 0.75 -0.71 1.06
N ASP A 208 0.55 0.06 -0.01
CA ASP A 208 1.15 1.38 -0.20
C ASP A 208 2.70 1.36 -0.27
N CYS A 209 3.24 0.48 -1.11
CA CYS A 209 4.67 0.31 -1.29
C CYS A 209 5.35 1.46 -2.06
N GLY A 210 4.64 2.54 -2.43
CA GLY A 210 5.19 3.64 -3.23
C GLY A 210 6.34 4.40 -2.54
N GLN A 211 6.34 4.46 -1.21
CA GLN A 211 7.41 5.08 -0.44
C GLN A 211 8.68 4.23 -0.34
N GLY A 212 8.60 2.93 -0.65
CA GLY A 212 9.73 2.01 -0.45
C GLY A 212 10.97 2.36 -1.27
N VAL A 213 12.14 2.12 -0.67
CA VAL A 213 13.46 2.52 -1.20
C VAL A 213 14.39 1.30 -1.28
N LEU A 214 15.38 1.38 -2.16
CA LEU A 214 16.48 0.41 -2.21
C LEU A 214 17.46 0.66 -1.06
N LEU A 215 18.26 -0.34 -0.67
CA LEU A 215 19.23 -0.21 0.43
C LEU A 215 20.30 0.86 0.21
N ASP A 216 20.67 1.12 -1.05
CA ASP A 216 21.63 2.19 -1.40
C ASP A 216 21.08 3.60 -1.16
N HIS A 217 19.79 3.74 -0.83
CA HIS A 217 19.20 5.03 -0.53
C HIS A 217 19.84 5.62 0.75
N PRO A 218 20.23 6.91 0.78
CA PRO A 218 20.94 7.51 1.92
C PRO A 218 20.20 7.43 3.26
N LYS A 219 18.87 7.26 3.21
CA LYS A 219 17.98 7.13 4.38
C LYS A 219 17.43 5.71 4.59
N ALA A 220 17.93 4.69 3.88
CA ALA A 220 17.39 3.33 4.00
C ALA A 220 17.42 2.82 5.46
N ASP A 221 18.51 3.08 6.19
CA ASP A 221 18.64 2.69 7.60
C ASP A 221 17.64 3.41 8.52
N GLU A 222 17.46 4.72 8.31
CA GLU A 222 16.48 5.53 9.05
C GLU A 222 15.05 4.99 8.84
N PHE A 223 14.71 4.65 7.60
CA PHE A 223 13.41 4.10 7.26
C PHE A 223 13.19 2.69 7.79
N LEU A 224 14.21 1.84 7.76
CA LEU A 224 14.15 0.48 8.31
C LEU A 224 13.88 0.50 9.81
N ARG A 225 14.62 1.33 10.54
CA ARG A 225 14.41 1.57 11.97
C ARG A 225 13.00 2.04 12.26
N ARG A 226 12.49 3.00 11.49
CA ARG A 226 11.12 3.50 11.63
C ARG A 226 10.07 2.41 11.42
N ASP A 227 10.24 1.56 10.42
CA ASP A 227 9.31 0.46 10.14
C ASP A 227 9.25 -0.52 11.32
N VAL A 228 10.41 -0.92 11.86
CA VAL A 228 10.50 -1.79 13.05
C VAL A 228 9.85 -1.13 14.26
N GLU A 229 10.20 0.12 14.56
CA GLU A 229 9.66 0.86 15.70
C GLU A 229 8.14 1.04 15.60
N ASN A 230 7.60 1.30 14.41
CA ASN A 230 6.17 1.44 14.18
C ASN A 230 5.41 0.15 14.49
N VAL A 231 5.92 -1.00 14.01
CA VAL A 231 5.34 -2.32 14.30
C VAL A 231 5.35 -2.56 15.81
N LEU A 232 6.52 -2.45 16.45
CA LEU A 232 6.65 -2.69 17.89
C LEU A 232 5.77 -1.74 18.72
N LYS A 233 5.70 -0.47 18.35
CA LYS A 233 4.86 0.54 19.00
C LYS A 233 3.38 0.17 18.91
N TYR A 234 2.91 -0.31 17.76
CA TYR A 234 1.53 -0.74 17.60
C TYR A 234 1.21 -1.94 18.50
N PHE A 235 2.09 -2.95 18.52
CA PHE A 235 1.86 -4.19 19.26
C PHE A 235 2.08 -4.08 20.78
N ARG A 236 2.75 -3.03 21.26
CA ARG A 236 2.88 -2.72 22.70
C ARG A 236 1.52 -2.67 23.42
N LYS A 237 0.46 -2.21 22.75
CA LYS A 237 -0.90 -2.16 23.34
C LYS A 237 -1.48 -3.54 23.67
N TYR A 238 -0.91 -4.60 23.09
CA TYR A 238 -1.25 -6.00 23.35
C TYR A 238 -0.32 -6.66 24.37
N GLY A 239 0.60 -5.90 24.99
CA GLY A 239 1.58 -6.42 25.96
C GLY A 239 2.83 -7.02 25.33
N ILE A 240 3.04 -6.81 24.03
CA ILE A 240 4.22 -7.30 23.31
C ILE A 240 5.33 -6.26 23.43
N GLU A 241 6.40 -6.62 24.12
CA GLU A 241 7.57 -5.77 24.32
C GLU A 241 8.81 -6.50 23.78
N LYS A 242 9.40 -5.96 22.71
CA LYS A 242 10.68 -6.41 22.14
C LYS A 242 11.60 -5.19 22.02
N ASP A 243 12.90 -5.39 22.16
CA ASP A 243 13.88 -4.32 21.97
C ASP A 243 14.09 -4.03 20.48
N ALA A 244 14.01 -2.75 20.10
CA ALA A 244 14.10 -2.36 18.70
C ALA A 244 15.49 -2.58 18.11
N GLU A 245 16.57 -2.42 18.90
CA GLU A 245 17.94 -2.66 18.42
C GLU A 245 18.21 -4.14 18.21
N GLU A 246 17.73 -5.00 19.11
CA GLU A 246 17.82 -6.46 18.94
C GLU A 246 17.09 -6.93 17.69
N VAL A 247 15.87 -6.43 17.47
CA VAL A 247 15.10 -6.74 16.26
C VAL A 247 15.81 -6.22 15.01
N LEU A 248 16.39 -5.02 15.04
CA LEU A 248 17.14 -4.48 13.91
C LEU A 248 18.39 -5.30 13.59
N LYS A 249 19.15 -5.76 14.60
CA LYS A 249 20.29 -6.67 14.39
C LYS A 249 19.83 -7.96 13.73
N TRP A 250 18.75 -8.55 14.21
CA TRP A 250 18.16 -9.76 13.63
C TRP A 250 17.68 -9.55 12.18
N VAL A 251 17.02 -8.43 11.88
CA VAL A 251 16.58 -8.05 10.52
C VAL A 251 17.78 -7.94 9.58
N LYS A 252 18.86 -7.28 10.03
CA LYS A 252 20.07 -7.08 9.23
C LYS A 252 20.96 -8.32 9.11
N GLY A 253 20.62 -9.41 9.79
CA GLY A 253 21.48 -10.60 9.86
C GLY A 253 22.82 -10.33 10.55
N SER A 254 22.89 -9.30 11.40
CA SER A 254 24.08 -9.02 12.21
C SER A 254 24.15 -10.02 13.37
N PRO A 255 25.30 -10.67 13.61
CA PRO A 255 25.49 -11.58 14.74
C PRO A 255 25.37 -10.89 16.10
#